data_AF-A0A9W7W7G3-F1
#
_entry.id   AF-A0A9W7W7G3-F1
#
_cell.length_a   1.000
_cell.length_b   1.000
_cell.length_c   1.000
_cell.angle_alpha   90.00
_cell.angle_beta   90.00
_cell.angle_gamma   90.00
#
_symmetry.space_group_name_H-M   'P 1'
#
loop_
_entity.id
_entity.type
_entity.pdbx_description
1 polymer ?
#
loop_
_entity_poly.entity_id
_entity_poly.type
_entity_poly.pdbx_seq_one_letter_code
_entity_poly.pdbx_strand_id
1 'polypeptide(L)'
;MEQDGIEKYLLREAFSDTKLLPDEILWRRKEAFSDGITSVKKSWYTSLQEHSESAINESQLENGPKRFPFNPPTTKEGFYIRQTFEKMYPNHSEWIPHYWMPRWIEATDPSARTLSIYKPDKDHQ
;
A
#
# COMPACT_ATOMS: atom_id res chain seq x y z
N MET A 1 -18.80 6.55 3.52
CA MET A 1 -19.21 5.15 3.30
C MET A 1 -19.26 4.93 1.80
N GLU A 2 -18.87 3.76 1.33
CA GLU A 2 -19.02 3.38 -0.08
C GLU A 2 -20.49 3.12 -0.39
N GLN A 3 -20.90 3.41 -1.61
CA GLN A 3 -22.23 3.08 -2.13
C GLN A 3 -22.03 2.41 -3.49
N ASP A 4 -22.64 1.25 -3.68
CA ASP A 4 -22.50 0.41 -4.89
C ASP A 4 -21.03 0.14 -5.30
N GLY A 5 -20.15 0.00 -4.32
CA GLY A 5 -18.72 -0.26 -4.54
C GLY A 5 -17.89 0.94 -4.97
N ILE A 6 -18.47 2.15 -4.96
CA ILE A 6 -17.76 3.40 -5.26
C ILE A 6 -17.37 4.12 -3.95
N GLU A 7 -16.07 4.29 -3.77
CA GLU A 7 -15.55 5.07 -2.65
C GLU A 7 -15.76 6.58 -2.85
N LYS A 8 -15.89 7.31 -1.74
CA LYS A 8 -16.11 8.77 -1.72
C LYS A 8 -17.39 9.19 -2.47
N TYR A 9 -18.43 8.36 -2.47
CA TYR A 9 -19.70 8.61 -3.15
C TYR A 9 -20.26 10.02 -2.91
N LEU A 10 -20.42 10.44 -1.65
CA LEU A 10 -20.95 11.77 -1.30
C LEU A 10 -20.13 12.92 -1.91
N LEU A 11 -18.81 12.76 -2.01
CA LEU A 11 -17.95 13.76 -2.65
C LEU A 11 -18.22 13.79 -4.16
N ARG A 12 -18.36 12.63 -4.81
CA ARG A 12 -18.62 12.52 -6.25
C ARG A 12 -20.01 13.04 -6.62
N GLU A 13 -21.03 12.68 -5.85
CA GLU A 13 -22.41 13.15 -6.01
C GLU A 13 -22.51 14.68 -5.90
N ALA A 14 -21.79 15.30 -4.96
CA ALA A 14 -21.77 16.77 -4.82
C ALA A 14 -21.27 17.51 -6.08
N PHE A 15 -20.57 16.82 -7.00
CA PHE A 15 -20.08 17.39 -8.25
C PHE A 15 -20.80 16.86 -9.50
N SER A 16 -21.75 15.92 -9.40
CA SER A 16 -22.39 15.27 -10.57
C SER A 16 -23.07 16.26 -11.50
N ASP A 17 -23.74 17.27 -10.94
CA ASP A 17 -24.54 18.21 -11.73
C ASP A 17 -23.71 19.39 -12.25
N THR A 18 -22.46 19.50 -11.84
CA THR A 18 -21.57 20.63 -12.18
C THR A 18 -20.97 20.54 -13.58
N LYS A 19 -20.98 19.33 -14.19
CA LYS A 19 -20.31 19.03 -15.47
C LYS A 19 -18.82 19.39 -15.51
N LEU A 20 -18.15 19.46 -14.35
CA LEU A 20 -16.72 19.76 -14.26
C LEU A 20 -15.83 18.60 -14.75
N LEU A 21 -16.30 17.36 -14.64
CA LEU A 21 -15.58 16.14 -15.03
C LEU A 21 -16.51 15.26 -15.89
N PRO A 22 -15.96 14.53 -16.87
CA PRO A 22 -16.69 13.45 -17.54
C PRO A 22 -17.16 12.38 -16.54
N ASP A 23 -18.34 11.79 -16.77
CA ASP A 23 -18.90 10.76 -15.89
C ASP A 23 -17.96 9.57 -15.69
N GLU A 24 -17.24 9.18 -16.74
CA GLU A 24 -16.23 8.11 -16.69
C GLU A 24 -15.10 8.39 -15.69
N ILE A 25 -14.77 9.66 -15.43
CA ILE A 25 -13.76 10.08 -14.44
C ILE A 25 -14.40 10.27 -13.07
N LEU A 26 -15.58 10.91 -13.05
CA LEU A 26 -16.32 11.20 -11.82
C LEU A 26 -16.73 9.93 -11.08
N TRP A 27 -16.99 8.83 -11.80
CA TRP A 27 -17.39 7.55 -11.23
C TRP A 27 -16.31 6.46 -11.36
N ARG A 28 -15.09 6.83 -11.80
CA ARG A 28 -13.97 5.89 -11.88
C ARG A 28 -13.62 5.34 -10.49
N ARG A 29 -13.60 4.01 -10.37
CA ARG A 29 -13.13 3.32 -9.17
C ARG A 29 -11.68 3.69 -8.87
N LYS A 30 -11.35 3.88 -7.59
CA LYS A 30 -9.97 4.16 -7.20
C LYS A 30 -9.07 2.97 -7.53
N GLU A 31 -8.01 3.26 -8.27
CA GLU A 31 -6.87 2.37 -8.46
C GLU A 31 -5.77 2.65 -7.42
N ALA A 32 -4.97 1.64 -7.08
CA ALA A 32 -3.75 1.85 -6.29
C ALA A 32 -2.68 2.48 -7.17
N PHE A 33 -1.93 3.45 -6.64
CA PHE A 33 -0.93 4.18 -7.42
C PHE A 33 0.14 3.27 -8.02
N SER A 34 0.56 2.24 -7.28
CA SER A 34 1.51 1.22 -7.76
C SER A 34 1.03 0.42 -8.96
N ASP A 35 -0.28 0.26 -9.13
CA ASP A 35 -0.88 -0.48 -10.23
C ASP A 35 -1.07 0.45 -11.44
N GLY A 36 -1.50 1.70 -11.21
CA GLY A 36 -1.77 2.66 -12.28
C GLY A 36 -0.54 3.27 -12.98
N ILE A 37 0.67 3.10 -12.45
CA ILE A 37 1.91 3.65 -13.05
C ILE A 37 2.57 2.68 -14.04
N THR A 38 2.37 1.37 -13.85
CA THR A 38 3.19 0.34 -14.50
C THR A 38 2.42 -0.49 -15.51
N SER A 39 3.17 -1.24 -16.34
CA SER A 39 2.59 -2.13 -17.34
C SER A 39 1.59 -3.11 -16.72
N VAL A 40 0.48 -3.35 -17.42
CA VAL A 40 -0.53 -4.38 -17.10
C VAL A 40 0.11 -5.76 -16.83
N LYS A 41 1.29 -6.04 -17.39
CA LYS A 41 2.00 -7.31 -17.24
C LYS A 41 2.79 -7.44 -15.94
N LYS A 42 3.29 -6.34 -15.37
CA LYS A 42 4.10 -6.37 -14.14
C LYS A 42 3.92 -5.06 -13.38
N SER A 43 3.18 -5.14 -12.27
CA SER A 43 2.98 -4.00 -11.38
C SER A 43 4.28 -3.58 -10.70
N TRP A 44 4.41 -2.30 -10.33
CA TRP A 44 5.52 -1.82 -9.51
C TRP A 44 5.62 -2.61 -8.20
N TYR A 45 4.47 -2.89 -7.59
CA TYR A 45 4.38 -3.71 -6.39
C TYR A 45 5.06 -5.07 -6.59
N THR A 46 4.76 -5.79 -7.68
CA THR A 46 5.35 -7.11 -7.94
C THR A 46 6.86 -7.01 -8.07
N SER A 47 7.36 -5.97 -8.75
CA SER A 47 8.80 -5.75 -8.88
C SER A 47 9.47 -5.48 -7.53
N LEU A 48 8.83 -4.70 -6.65
CA LEU A 48 9.36 -4.38 -5.33
C LEU A 48 9.35 -5.58 -4.39
N GLN A 49 8.31 -6.40 -4.49
CA GLN A 49 8.16 -7.65 -3.74
C GLN A 49 9.29 -8.63 -4.10
N GLU A 50 9.49 -8.90 -5.40
CA GLU A 50 10.56 -9.77 -5.91
C GLU A 50 11.95 -9.27 -5.49
N HIS A 51 12.19 -7.96 -5.58
CA HIS A 51 13.45 -7.35 -5.14
C HIS A 51 13.67 -7.57 -3.64
N SER A 52 12.66 -7.28 -2.83
CA SER A 52 12.74 -7.43 -1.37
C SER A 52 12.94 -8.90 -0.94
N GLU A 53 12.32 -9.83 -1.67
CA GLU A 53 12.46 -11.27 -1.45
C GLU A 53 13.85 -11.80 -1.80
N SER A 54 14.48 -11.24 -2.84
CA SER A 54 15.87 -11.57 -3.18
C SER A 54 16.90 -10.89 -2.26
N ALA A 55 16.57 -9.71 -1.72
CA ALA A 55 17.48 -8.95 -0.87
C ALA A 55 17.51 -9.42 0.58
N ILE A 56 16.37 -9.92 1.11
CA ILE A 56 16.20 -10.24 2.53
C ILE A 56 15.89 -11.73 2.73
N ASN A 57 16.75 -12.39 3.50
CA ASN A 57 16.56 -13.78 3.89
C ASN A 57 15.61 -13.90 5.09
N GLU A 58 14.95 -15.05 5.23
CA GLU A 58 14.00 -15.31 6.32
C GLU A 58 14.65 -15.23 7.71
N SER A 59 15.88 -15.73 7.84
CA SER A 59 16.67 -15.59 9.08
C SER A 59 17.00 -14.14 9.45
N GLN A 60 17.09 -13.23 8.48
CA GLN A 60 17.27 -11.80 8.77
C GLN A 60 15.98 -11.18 9.30
N LEU A 61 14.84 -11.58 8.72
CA LEU A 61 13.53 -11.12 9.16
C LEU A 61 13.20 -11.63 10.58
N GLU A 62 13.51 -12.88 10.90
CA GLU A 62 13.37 -13.45 12.25
C GLU A 62 14.21 -12.71 13.29
N ASN A 63 15.39 -12.22 12.90
CA ASN A 63 16.24 -11.40 13.75
C ASN A 63 15.85 -9.90 13.75
N GLY A 64 14.78 -9.53 13.05
CA GLY A 64 14.26 -8.16 12.96
C GLY A 64 14.06 -7.50 14.32
N PRO A 65 13.35 -8.11 15.29
CA PRO A 65 13.16 -7.53 16.62
C PRO A 65 14.45 -7.29 17.40
N LYS A 66 15.49 -8.11 17.17
CA LYS A 66 16.80 -7.92 17.81
C LYS A 66 17.58 -6.78 17.18
N ARG A 67 17.49 -6.65 15.85
CA ARG A 67 18.23 -5.64 15.07
C ARG A 67 17.56 -4.26 15.12
N PHE A 68 16.23 -4.24 15.13
CA PHE A 68 15.39 -3.04 15.10
C PHE A 68 14.36 -3.14 16.24
N PRO A 69 14.76 -2.82 17.48
CA PRO A 69 13.88 -2.98 18.65
C PRO A 69 12.68 -2.03 18.62
N PHE A 70 12.84 -0.84 18.05
CA PHE A 70 11.76 0.12 17.86
C PHE A 70 11.08 -0.11 16.50
N ASN A 71 9.77 -0.37 16.49
CA ASN A 71 8.97 -0.68 15.30
C ASN A 71 9.62 -1.76 14.42
N PRO A 72 9.73 -3.01 14.89
CA PRO A 72 10.36 -4.07 14.13
C PRO A 72 9.56 -4.36 12.85
N PRO A 73 10.24 -4.43 11.69
CA PRO A 73 9.58 -4.76 10.43
C PRO A 73 9.12 -6.22 10.44
N THR A 74 7.87 -6.45 10.00
CA THR A 74 7.23 -7.78 9.93
C THR A 74 7.25 -8.38 8.52
N THR A 75 7.53 -7.56 7.50
CA THR A 75 7.62 -7.98 6.10
C THR A 75 9.03 -7.77 5.56
N LYS A 76 9.43 -8.55 4.54
CA LYS A 76 10.73 -8.39 3.88
C LYS A 76 10.90 -7.01 3.25
N GLU A 77 9.83 -6.49 2.63
CA GLU A 77 9.79 -5.12 2.10
C GLU A 77 10.02 -4.09 3.22
N GLY A 78 9.27 -4.19 4.32
CA GLY A 78 9.44 -3.32 5.47
C GLY A 78 10.85 -3.37 6.06
N PHE A 79 11.47 -4.55 6.06
CA PHE A 79 12.85 -4.75 6.52
C PHE A 79 13.86 -4.08 5.59
N TYR A 80 13.68 -4.21 4.27
CA TYR A 80 14.53 -3.55 3.27
C TYR A 80 14.44 -2.01 3.38
N ILE A 81 13.22 -1.47 3.53
CA ILE A 81 13.00 -0.04 3.73
C ILE A 81 13.65 0.41 5.05
N ARG A 82 13.46 -0.35 6.14
CA ARG A 82 14.05 -0.04 7.44
C ARG A 82 15.58 -0.03 7.41
N GLN A 83 16.20 -1.01 6.74
CA GLN A 83 17.66 -1.03 6.55
C GLN A 83 18.15 0.20 5.79
N THR A 84 17.45 0.60 4.74
CA THR A 84 17.78 1.78 3.94
C THR A 84 17.65 3.06 4.77
N PHE A 85 16.58 3.17 5.56
CA PHE A 85 16.37 4.28 6.48
C PHE A 85 17.50 4.39 7.51
N GLU A 86 17.83 3.31 8.22
CA GLU A 86 18.90 3.32 9.25
C GLU A 86 20.29 3.59 8.65
N LYS A 87 20.52 3.24 7.38
CA LYS A 87 21.75 3.57 6.65
C LYS A 87 21.87 5.08 6.39
N MET A 88 20.75 5.76 6.11
CA MET A 88 20.74 7.20 5.82
C MET A 88 20.56 8.06 7.07
N TYR A 89 19.83 7.56 8.07
CA TYR A 89 19.41 8.27 9.27
C TYR A 89 19.62 7.40 10.52
N PRO A 90 20.88 7.16 10.92
CA PRO A 90 21.18 6.31 12.07
C PRO A 90 20.58 6.90 13.36
N ASN A 91 20.00 6.05 14.21
CA ASN A 91 19.40 6.41 15.51
C ASN A 91 18.17 7.33 15.45
N HIS A 92 17.54 7.48 14.29
CA HIS A 92 16.34 8.32 14.12
C HIS A 92 15.05 7.53 13.97
N SER A 93 15.04 6.26 14.38
CA SER A 93 13.85 5.40 14.27
C SER A 93 12.62 5.96 15.00
N GLU A 94 12.82 6.75 16.06
CA GLU A 94 11.75 7.37 16.86
C GLU A 94 10.95 8.45 16.11
N TRP A 95 11.44 8.97 14.99
CA TRP A 95 10.69 9.91 14.15
C TRP A 95 9.41 9.31 13.59
N ILE A 96 9.37 7.99 13.45
CA ILE A 96 8.21 7.25 12.97
C ILE A 96 7.67 6.45 14.16
N PRO A 97 6.75 7.01 14.95
CA PRO A 97 6.34 6.42 16.22
C PRO A 97 5.61 5.08 16.07
N HIS A 98 4.94 4.85 14.94
CA HIS A 98 4.25 3.60 14.63
C HIS A 98 4.08 3.46 13.12
N TYR A 99 3.83 2.24 12.66
CA TYR A 99 3.37 2.00 11.29
C TYR A 99 1.94 2.53 11.11
N TRP A 100 1.70 3.26 10.02
CA TRP A 100 0.36 3.72 9.70
C TRP A 100 -0.49 2.56 9.18
N MET A 101 -1.28 1.98 10.09
CA MET A 101 -2.15 0.84 9.79
C MET A 101 -3.62 1.28 9.63
N PRO A 102 -4.39 0.59 8.77
CA PRO A 102 -5.84 0.78 8.69
C PRO A 102 -6.51 0.59 10.06
N ARG A 103 -7.39 1.50 10.46
CA ARG A 103 -8.04 1.46 11.79
C ARG A 103 -9.27 0.56 11.89
N TRP A 104 -9.89 0.24 10.75
CA TRP A 104 -11.24 -0.34 10.70
C TRP A 104 -11.25 -1.76 10.12
N ILE A 105 -10.07 -2.32 9.88
CA ILE A 105 -9.89 -3.66 9.32
C ILE A 105 -8.65 -4.28 9.96
N GLU A 106 -8.70 -5.58 10.17
CA GLU A 106 -7.52 -6.36 10.55
C GLU A 106 -6.60 -6.48 9.34
N ALA A 107 -5.48 -5.76 9.37
CA ALA A 107 -4.48 -5.76 8.32
C ALA A 107 -3.09 -5.86 8.95
N THR A 108 -2.24 -6.70 8.37
CA THR A 108 -0.84 -6.88 8.77
C THR A 108 0.12 -6.05 7.92
N ASP A 109 -0.37 -5.49 6.82
CA ASP A 109 0.37 -4.69 5.88
C ASP A 109 -0.39 -3.37 5.58
N PRO A 110 0.30 -2.21 5.55
CA PRO A 110 -0.34 -0.91 5.32
C PRO A 110 -0.75 -0.67 3.86
N SER A 111 -0.30 -1.51 2.92
CA SER A 111 -0.61 -1.40 1.50
C SER A 111 -2.08 -1.69 1.24
N ALA A 112 -2.75 -0.76 0.57
CA ALA A 112 -4.14 -0.91 0.12
C ALA A 112 -4.36 -2.17 -0.74
N ARG A 113 -3.30 -2.70 -1.39
CA ARG A 113 -3.39 -3.88 -2.26
C ARG A 113 -3.66 -5.17 -1.49
N THR A 114 -3.28 -5.24 -0.22
CA THR A 114 -3.55 -6.42 0.62
C THR A 114 -5.00 -6.43 1.13
N LEU A 115 -5.73 -5.32 0.95
CA LEU A 115 -7.10 -5.19 1.43
C LEU A 115 -8.09 -5.84 0.45
N SER A 116 -9.05 -6.58 1.01
CA SER A 116 -10.05 -7.32 0.25
C SER A 116 -10.95 -6.44 -0.65
N ILE A 117 -11.13 -5.16 -0.29
CA ILE A 117 -12.00 -4.20 -1.00
C ILE A 117 -11.49 -3.77 -2.39
N TYR A 118 -10.18 -3.95 -2.66
CA TYR A 118 -9.56 -3.55 -3.93
C TYR A 118 -9.35 -4.71 -4.91
N LYS A 119 -9.98 -5.87 -4.67
CA LYS A 119 -9.93 -6.96 -5.66
C LYS A 119 -10.59 -6.50 -6.97
N PRO A 120 -9.89 -6.55 -8.11
CA PRO A 120 -10.47 -6.22 -9.39
C PRO A 120 -11.58 -7.22 -9.73
N ASP A 121 -12.64 -6.75 -10.38
CA ASP A 121 -13.63 -7.64 -10.99
C ASP A 121 -12.94 -8.50 -12.04
N LYS A 122 -13.29 -9.79 -12.06
CA LYS A 122 -12.66 -10.80 -12.93
C LYS A 122 -12.94 -10.59 -14.43
N ASP A 123 -13.67 -9.54 -14.79
CA ASP A 123 -14.26 -9.35 -16.12
C ASP A 123 -13.41 -8.50 -17.08
N HIS A 124 -12.16 -8.19 -16.71
CA HIS A 124 -11.20 -7.48 -17.57
C HIS A 124 -9.89 -8.27 -17.76
N GLN A 125 -10.01 -9.56 -18.09
CA GLN A 125 -8.93 -10.36 -18.71
C GLN A 125 -9.15 -10.48 -20.22
#